data_AF-A0A356QRS0-F1
#
_entry.id   AF-A0A356QRS0-F1
#
_cell.length_a   1.000
_cell.length_b   1.000
_cell.length_c   1.000
_cell.angle_alpha   90.00
_cell.angle_beta   90.00
_cell.angle_gamma   90.00
#
_symmetry.space_group_name_H-M   'P 1'
#
loop_
_entity.id
_entity.type
_entity.pdbx_description
1 polymer ?
#
loop_
_entity_poly.entity_id
_entity_poly.type
_entity_poly.pdbx_seq_one_letter_code
_entity_poly.pdbx_strand_id
1 'polypeptide(L)' 'MGRPVTLFTGQWADMPLENLARKAREFGYQGLELACWGDH' A
#
# COMPACT_ATOMS: atom_id res chain seq x y z
N MET A 1 20.06 -8.01 -8.18
CA MET A 1 18.67 -7.49 -8.38
C MET A 1 17.94 -7.60 -7.05
N GLY A 2 17.43 -6.49 -6.50
CA GLY A 2 16.67 -6.52 -5.25
C GLY A 2 15.24 -6.98 -5.49
N ARG A 3 14.71 -7.85 -4.63
CA ARG A 3 13.28 -8.23 -4.69
C ARG A 3 12.43 -7.00 -4.34
N PRO A 4 11.28 -6.78 -5.01
CA PRO A 4 10.39 -5.68 -4.64
C PRO A 4 9.93 -5.79 -3.19
N VAL A 5 9.94 -4.67 -2.46
CA VAL A 5 9.34 -4.54 -1.13
C VAL A 5 7.97 -3.88 -1.27
N THR A 6 6.92 -4.59 -0.86
CA THR A 6 5.52 -4.15 -0.97
C THR A 6 4.93 -3.84 0.39
N LEU A 7 3.99 -2.89 0.45
CA LEU A 7 3.21 -2.58 1.65
C LEU A 7 1.89 -3.32 1.60
N PHE A 8 1.60 -4.11 2.63
CA PHE A 8 0.28 -4.71 2.82
C PHE A 8 -0.73 -3.67 3.32
N THR A 9 -1.86 -3.53 2.63
CA THR A 9 -2.81 -2.44 2.90
C THR A 9 -3.82 -2.74 4.01
N GLY A 10 -3.83 -3.95 4.57
CA GLY A 10 -4.84 -4.38 5.55
C GLY A 10 -4.88 -3.56 6.84
N GLN A 11 -3.73 -3.02 7.28
CA GLN A 11 -3.66 -2.15 8.47
C GLN A 11 -4.14 -0.71 8.22
N TRP A 12 -4.40 -0.34 6.96
CA TRP A 12 -4.68 1.02 6.51
C TRP A 12 -6.05 1.11 5.85
N ALA A 13 -6.96 0.17 6.13
CA ALA A 13 -8.27 0.07 5.48
C ALA A 13 -9.22 1.24 5.82
N ASP A 14 -8.85 2.08 6.78
CA ASP A 14 -9.50 3.36 7.13
C ASP A 14 -9.05 4.54 6.24
N MET A 15 -8.04 4.35 5.39
CA MET A 15 -7.51 5.35 4.48
C MET A 15 -7.88 5.01 3.03
N PRO A 16 -8.28 6.00 2.19
CA PRO A 16 -8.54 5.74 0.77
C PRO A 16 -7.30 5.24 0.02
N LEU A 17 -7.50 4.31 -0.92
CA LEU A 17 -6.42 3.67 -1.67
C LEU A 17 -5.46 4.68 -2.34
N GLU A 18 -6.01 5.74 -2.94
CA GLU A 18 -5.23 6.77 -3.61
C GLU A 18 -4.27 7.50 -2.66
N ASN A 19 -4.74 7.79 -1.45
CA ASN A 19 -3.93 8.43 -0.42
C ASN A 19 -2.84 7.49 0.09
N LEU A 20 -3.17 6.21 0.30
CA LEU A 20 -2.21 5.19 0.71
C LEU A 20 -1.15 4.94 -0.38
N ALA A 21 -1.54 4.91 -1.65
CA ALA A 21 -0.62 4.72 -2.78
C ALA A 21 0.40 5.86 -2.89
N ARG A 22 -0.05 7.12 -2.74
CA ARG A 22 0.86 8.28 -2.67
C ARG A 22 1.85 8.15 -1.51
N LYS A 23 1.37 7.83 -0.31
CA LYS A 23 2.21 7.64 0.88
C LYS A 23 3.20 6.49 0.72
N ALA A 24 2.76 5.35 0.20
CA ALA A 24 3.61 4.18 -0.02
C ALA A 24 4.80 4.51 -0.92
N ARG A 25 4.59 5.36 -1.95
CA ARG A 25 5.67 5.89 -2.79
C ARG A 25 6.62 6.80 -2.01
N GLU A 26 6.10 7.72 -1.20
CA GLU A 26 6.90 8.60 -0.33
C GLU A 26 7.73 7.81 0.69
N PHE A 27 7.20 6.67 1.18
CA PHE A 27 7.87 5.77 2.12
C PHE A 27 8.92 4.86 1.45
N GLY A 28 8.98 4.82 0.12
CA GLY A 28 9.93 4.01 -0.63
C GLY A 28 9.48 2.57 -0.95
N TYR A 29 8.21 2.23 -0.73
CA TYR A 29 7.65 0.95 -1.17
C TYR A 29 7.55 0.89 -2.70
N GLN A 30 7.70 -0.32 -3.23
CA GLN A 30 7.76 -0.59 -4.66
C GLN A 30 6.42 -1.14 -5.20
N GLY A 31 5.46 -1.42 -4.32
CA GLY A 31 4.12 -1.86 -4.67
C GLY A 31 3.22 -1.99 -3.45
N LEU A 32 1.96 -2.33 -3.70
CA LEU A 32 0.96 -2.58 -2.67
C LEU A 32 0.44 -4.01 -2.78
N GLU A 33 0.22 -4.64 -1.63
CA GLU A 33 -0.56 -5.87 -1.51
C GLU A 33 -1.95 -5.49 -0.99
N LEU A 34 -2.93 -5.49 -1.90
CA LEU A 34 -4.29 -5.00 -1.63
C LEU A 34 -5.06 -5.99 -0.75
N ALA A 35 -5.50 -5.51 0.40
CA ALA A 35 -6.48 -6.20 1.23
C ALA A 35 -7.87 -6.12 0.58
N CYS A 36 -8.62 -7.23 0.54
CA CYS A 36 -9.96 -7.28 -0.05
C CYS A 36 -11.07 -6.89 0.95
N TRP A 37 -10.91 -5.76 1.65
CA TRP A 37 -11.91 -5.20 2.56
C TRP A 37 -11.65 -3.72 2.81
N GLY A 38 -12.67 -3.00 3.30
CA GLY A 38 -12.58 -1.55 3.45
C GLY A 38 -12.67 -0.86 2.07
N ASP A 39 -11.84 0.16 1.85
CA ASP A 39 -11.75 0.92 0.59
C ASP A 39 -10.67 0.39 -0.38
N HIS A 40 -10.28 -0.89 -0.25
CA HIS A 40 -9.17 -1.55 -0.95
C HIS A 40 -9.59 -2.80 -1.73
#